data_AF-A0A7W1A4D9-F1
#
_entry.id   AF-A0A7W1A4D9-F1
#
_cell.length_a   1.000
_cell.length_b   1.000
_cell.length_c   1.000
_cell.angle_alpha   90.00
_cell.angle_beta   90.00
_cell.angle_gamma   90.00
#
_symmetry.space_group_name_H-M   'P 1'
#
loop_
_entity.id
_entity.type
_entity.pdbx_description
1 polymer ?
#
loop_
_entity_poly.entity_id
_entity_poly.type
_entity_poly.pdbx_seq_one_letter_code
_entity_poly.pdbx_strand_id
1 'polypeptide(L)' 'REQTSDAAFGRFLRIALGSASELDYHLMTGRDLGAIPQSDYLPLLSQVIEVRMLLQGLIRRVDAATPKKSAPQRAVAEE' A
#
# COMPACT_ATOMS: atom_id res chain seq x y z
N ARG A 1 -18.38 12.36 -3.35
CA ARG A 1 -18.70 11.07 -4.01
C ARG A 1 -18.01 9.98 -3.21
N GLU A 2 -18.72 9.36 -2.28
CA GLU A 2 -18.23 8.15 -1.60
C GLU A 2 -18.27 6.98 -2.60
N GLN A 3 -17.11 6.41 -2.91
CA GLN A 3 -17.01 5.17 -3.67
C GLN A 3 -16.73 4.05 -2.69
N THR A 4 -17.80 3.47 -2.13
CA THR A 4 -17.79 2.34 -1.20
C THR A 4 -17.70 1.02 -1.97
N SER A 5 -16.58 0.78 -2.67
CA SER A 5 -16.30 -0.53 -3.27
C SER A 5 -14.96 -1.07 -2.81
N ASP A 6 -14.85 -2.39 -2.66
CA ASP A 6 -13.61 -3.07 -2.25
C ASP A 6 -12.44 -2.74 -3.17
N ALA A 7 -12.71 -2.53 -4.47
CA ALA A 7 -11.72 -2.09 -5.44
C ALA A 7 -11.19 -0.68 -5.17
N ALA A 8 -12.06 0.26 -4.78
CA ALA A 8 -11.64 1.61 -4.39
C ALA A 8 -10.85 1.56 -3.06
N PHE A 9 -11.30 0.76 -2.09
CA PHE A 9 -10.59 0.58 -0.83
C PHE A 9 -9.19 -0.01 -1.04
N GLY A 10 -9.05 -1.08 -1.83
CA GLY A 10 -7.74 -1.65 -2.19
C GLY A 10 -6.80 -0.65 -2.87
N ARG A 11 -7.34 0.25 -3.71
CA ARG A 11 -6.55 1.35 -4.29
C ARG A 11 -6.02 2.31 -3.21
N PHE A 12 -6.86 2.72 -2.25
CA PHE A 12 -6.41 3.59 -1.16
C PHE A 12 -5.34 2.93 -0.29
N LEU A 13 -5.47 1.63 -0.01
CA LEU A 13 -4.45 0.90 0.74
C LEU A 13 -3.10 0.85 0.01
N ARG A 14 -3.10 0.69 -1.32
CA ARG A 14 -1.86 0.74 -2.11
C ARG A 14 -1.23 2.14 -2.13
N ILE A 15 -2.05 3.19 -2.15
CA ILE A 15 -1.55 4.58 -2.00
C ILE A 15 -0.88 4.74 -0.63
N ALA A 16 -1.55 4.32 0.44
CA ALA A 16 -0.98 4.38 1.79
C ALA A 16 0.33 3.58 1.91
N LEU A 17 0.41 2.41 1.27
CA LEU A 17 1.64 1.62 1.24
C LEU A 17 2.77 2.37 0.51
N GLY A 18 2.47 3.04 -0.61
CA GLY A 18 3.42 3.90 -1.32
C GLY A 18 3.92 5.05 -0.44
N SER A 19 3.01 5.77 0.23
CA SER A 19 3.38 6.85 1.15
C SER A 19 4.23 6.37 2.33
N ALA A 20 3.97 5.15 2.85
CA ALA A 20 4.81 4.58 3.90
C ALA A 20 6.23 4.23 3.40
N SER A 21 6.36 3.79 2.14
CA SER A 21 7.66 3.58 1.50
C SER A 21 8.42 4.90 1.23
N GLU A 22 7.71 5.97 0.87
CA GLU A 22 8.31 7.30 0.77
C GLU A 22 8.80 7.81 2.13
N LEU A 23 8.01 7.60 3.20
CA LEU A 23 8.39 7.97 4.56
C LEU A 23 9.63 7.20 5.06
N ASP A 24 9.74 5.90 4.75
CA ASP A 24 10.92 5.08 5.05
C ASP A 24 12.20 5.73 4.46
N TYR A 25 12.14 6.14 3.19
CA TYR A 25 13.23 6.84 2.53
C TYR A 25 13.53 8.22 3.15
N HIS A 26 12.48 8.98 3.52
CA HIS A 26 12.65 10.26 4.19
C HIS A 26 13.27 10.13 5.58
N LEU A 27 12.93 9.08 6.35
CA LEU A 27 13.56 8.81 7.66
C LEU A 27 15.06 8.52 7.50
N MET A 28 15.42 7.67 6.52
CA MET A 28 16.82 7.35 6.23
C MET A 28 17.59 8.60 5.81
N THR A 29 17.04 9.38 4.89
CA THR A 29 17.67 10.64 4.41
C THR A 29 17.78 11.66 5.53
N GLY A 30 16.74 11.82 6.35
CA GLY A 30 16.71 12.75 7.47
C GLY A 30 17.74 12.40 8.54
N ARG A 31 17.96 11.10 8.81
CA ARG A 31 19.05 10.63 9.67
C ARG A 31 20.41 10.99 9.07
N ASP A 32 20.63 10.68 7.79
CA ASP A 32 21.92 10.88 7.13
C ASP A 32 22.33 12.35 7.04
N LEU A 33 21.34 13.25 6.93
CA LEU A 33 21.56 14.70 6.95
C LEU A 33 21.60 15.30 8.37
N GLY A 34 21.42 14.49 9.41
CA GLY A 34 21.39 14.95 10.81
C GLY A 34 20.12 15.72 11.18
N ALA A 35 19.08 15.72 10.34
CA ALA A 35 17.78 16.33 10.62
C ALA A 35 16.93 15.49 11.57
N ILE A 36 17.20 14.18 11.66
CA ILE A 36 16.55 13.25 12.60
C ILE A 36 17.63 12.65 13.50
N PRO A 37 17.52 12.79 14.84
CA PRO A 37 18.43 12.16 15.78
C PRO A 37 18.41 10.64 15.68
N GLN A 38 19.56 9.99 15.90
CA GLN A 38 19.66 8.53 15.93
C GLN A 38 18.73 7.89 16.97
N SER A 39 18.48 8.57 18.10
CA SER A 39 17.54 8.13 19.14
C SER A 39 16.11 7.99 18.63
N ASP A 40 15.74 8.80 17.64
CA ASP A 40 14.37 8.90 17.13
C ASP A 40 14.21 8.07 15.85
N TYR A 41 15.29 7.93 15.07
CA TYR A 41 15.31 7.17 13.82
C TYR A 41 14.85 5.72 13.99
N LEU A 42 15.44 4.96 14.92
CA LEU A 42 15.13 3.53 15.06
C LEU A 42 13.67 3.29 15.50
N PRO A 43 13.12 4.00 16.52
CA PRO A 43 11.71 3.89 16.86
C PRO A 43 10.76 4.25 15.71
N LEU A 44 11.05 5.34 14.97
CA LEU A 44 10.23 5.77 13.84
C LEU A 44 10.27 4.75 12.70
N LEU A 45 11.47 4.26 12.35
CA LEU A 45 11.63 3.23 11.32
C LEU A 45 10.86 1.95 11.68
N SER A 46 10.92 1.52 12.95
CA SER A 46 10.18 0.35 13.42
C SER A 46 8.68 0.50 13.20
N GLN A 47 8.11 1.67 13.51
CA GLN A 47 6.68 1.95 13.30
C GLN A 47 6.31 1.95 11.81
N VAL A 48 7.16 2.53 10.95
CA VAL A 48 6.94 2.52 9.50
C VAL A 48 6.95 1.10 8.96
N ILE A 49 7.90 0.26 9.39
CA ILE A 49 7.98 -1.16 8.99
C ILE A 49 6.72 -1.90 9.43
N GLU A 50 6.28 -1.72 10.68
CA GLU A 50 5.07 -2.35 11.22
C GLU A 50 3.83 -1.99 10.37
N VAL A 51 3.61 -0.69 10.11
CA VAL A 51 2.49 -0.21 9.29
C VAL A 51 2.55 -0.79 7.87
N ARG A 52 3.73 -0.86 7.26
CA ARG A 52 3.90 -1.47 5.92
C ARG A 52 3.50 -2.94 5.93
N MET A 53 3.90 -3.71 6.95
CA MET A 53 3.52 -5.13 7.08
C MET A 53 2.00 -5.29 7.25
N LEU A 54 1.38 -4.45 8.09
CA LEU A 54 -0.07 -4.45 8.29
C LEU A 54 -0.83 -4.10 7.00
N LEU A 55 -0.38 -3.07 6.27
CA LEU A 55 -0.97 -2.68 4.98
C LEU A 55 -0.86 -3.81 3.96
N GLN A 56 0.30 -4.46 3.86
CA GLN A 56 0.48 -5.61 2.97
C GLN A 56 -0.47 -6.76 3.31
N GLY A 57 -0.63 -7.09 4.60
CA GLY A 57 -1.57 -8.10 5.07
C GLY A 57 -3.02 -7.75 4.70
N LEU A 58 -3.40 -6.49 4.91
CA LEU A 58 -4.75 -6.01 4.61
C LEU A 58 -5.04 -5.98 3.11
N ILE A 59 -4.10 -5.51 2.28
CA ILE A 59 -4.23 -5.53 0.81
C ILE A 59 -4.48 -6.95 0.31
N ARG A 60 -3.70 -7.93 0.79
CA ARG A 60 -3.90 -9.35 0.42
C ARG A 60 -5.31 -9.85 0.75
N ARG A 61 -5.84 -9.46 1.91
CA ARG A 61 -7.20 -9.82 2.33
C ARG A 61 -8.26 -9.17 1.45
N VAL A 62 -8.11 -7.88 1.13
CA VAL A 62 -9.07 -7.14 0.28
C VAL A 62 -9.05 -7.67 -1.15
N ASP A 63 -7.88 -7.90 -1.72
CA ASP A 63 -7.74 -8.45 -3.08
C ASP A 63 -8.33 -9.88 -3.17
N ALA A 64 -8.23 -10.69 -2.11
CA ALA A 64 -8.85 -12.02 -2.06
C ALA A 64 -10.39 -11.96 -1.94
N ALA A 65 -10.93 -10.95 -1.27
CA ALA A 65 -12.38 -10.75 -1.12
C ALA A 65 -13.03 -10.17 -2.38
N THR A 66 -12.25 -9.49 -3.23
CA THR A 66 -12.76 -8.86 -4.45
C THR A 66 -12.85 -9.90 -5.58
N PRO A 67 -14.04 -10.21 -6.12
CA PRO A 67 -14.15 -11.16 -7.23
C PRO A 67 -13.42 -10.62 -8.46
N LYS A 68 -12.48 -11.39 -9.00
CA LYS A 68 -11.84 -11.08 -10.29
C LYS A 68 -12.94 -11.05 -11.34
N LYS A 69 -13.26 -9.87 -11.88
CA LYS A 69 -14.09 -9.74 -13.08
C LYS A 69 -13.40 -10.55 -14.18
N SER A 70 -13.96 -11.71 -14.53
CA SER A 70 -13.53 -12.47 -15.70
C SER A 70 -13.61 -11.54 -16.91
N ALA A 71 -12.52 -11.48 -17.68
CA ALA A 71 -12.47 -10.70 -18.92
C ALA A 71 -13.64 -11.13 -19.82
N PRO A 72 -14.23 -10.21 -20.62
CA PRO A 72 -15.21 -10.60 -21.60
C PRO A 72 -14.54 -11.56 -22.56
N GLN A 73 -14.93 -12.83 -22.50
CA GLN A 73 -14.58 -13.85 -23.46
C GLN A 73 -15.09 -13.31 -24.80
N ARG A 74 -14.16 -12.88 -25.67
CA ARG A 74 -14.49 -12.43 -27.02
C ARG A 74 -15.37 -13.50 -27.63
N ALA A 75 -16.64 -13.16 -27.87
CA ALA A 75 -17.53 -13.98 -28.67
C ALA A 75 -16.84 -14.20 -30.01
N VAL A 76 -16.38 -15.42 -30.23
CA VAL A 76 -15.93 -15.88 -31.54
C VAL A 76 -17.20 -15.94 -32.37
N ALA A 77 -17.45 -14.87 -33.12
CA ALA A 77 -18.38 -14.91 -34.23
C ALA A 77 -17.65 -15.67 -35.35
N GLU A 78 -17.92 -16.97 -35.44
CA GLU A 78 -17.68 -17.73 -36.65
C GLU A 78 -19.05 -18.15 -37.20
N GLU A 79 -19.27 -17.60 -38.40
CA GLU A 79 -20.15 -17.94 -39.53
C GLU A 79 -21.00 -19.22 -39.46
#